data_AF-A0A7V0Z6H8-F1
#
_entry.id   AF-A0A7V0Z6H8-F1
#
_cell.length_a   1.000
_cell.length_b   1.000
_cell.length_c   1.000
_cell.angle_alpha   90.00
_cell.angle_beta   90.00
_cell.angle_gamma   90.00
#
_symmetry.space_group_name_H-M   'P 1'
#
loop_
_entity.id
_entity.type
_entity.pdbx_description
1 polymer ?
#
loop_
_entity_poly.entity_id
_entity_poly.type
_entity_poly.pdbx_seq_one_letter_code
_entity_poly.pdbx_strand_id
1 'polypeptide(L)'
;MEWCEHYKTLTENLNHGVYFLDKDKKIIYWNQTAERITGYKAEEMIGKSCSDGFLMHIKEEGKNLCNNCNLCPVAIVIDSGEVYDGELYIKHKDGYRILVHTKVFPVRNDGKEIIGAIEIFYDDSERNELKLRIQELEKMALLDSLTKIANRRFIEMQLSSRINEFKRFGWQFGIMFIDIDHFKLVNDRYGHEIGDRVLKMVSNTLLKTQGLLIL
;
A
#
# COMPACT_ATOMS: atom_id res chain seq x y z
N MET A 1 -11.17 35.11 -11.47
CA MET A 1 -10.23 34.48 -12.42
C MET A 1 -8.97 33.95 -11.73
N GLU A 2 -8.47 34.54 -10.63
CA GLU A 2 -7.29 34.02 -9.90
C GLU A 2 -7.50 32.68 -9.17
N TRP A 3 -8.74 32.33 -8.79
CA TRP A 3 -9.02 31.11 -8.02
C TRP A 3 -8.78 29.80 -8.80
N CYS A 4 -9.02 29.79 -10.12
CA CYS A 4 -8.84 28.57 -10.93
C CYS A 4 -7.38 28.13 -11.06
N GLU A 5 -6.45 29.08 -11.03
CA GLU A 5 -5.03 28.81 -11.24
C GLU A 5 -4.36 28.22 -10.00
N HIS A 6 -4.78 28.66 -8.80
CA HIS A 6 -4.30 28.10 -7.54
C HIS A 6 -4.71 26.63 -7.33
N TYR A 7 -5.96 26.26 -7.62
CA TYR A 7 -6.43 24.87 -7.50
C TYR A 7 -5.77 23.94 -8.52
N LYS A 8 -5.48 24.45 -9.73
CA LYS A 8 -4.75 23.70 -10.75
C LYS A 8 -3.36 23.30 -10.22
N THR A 9 -2.59 24.29 -9.74
CA THR A 9 -1.26 24.08 -9.15
C THR A 9 -1.28 23.12 -7.96
N LEU A 10 -2.31 23.19 -7.10
CA LEU A 10 -2.44 22.28 -5.96
C LEU A 10 -2.55 20.82 -6.42
N THR A 11 -3.38 20.55 -7.44
CA THR A 11 -3.55 19.18 -7.94
C THR A 11 -2.37 18.69 -8.79
N GLU A 12 -1.60 19.58 -9.41
CA GLU A 12 -0.42 19.21 -10.22
C GLU A 12 0.74 18.69 -9.37
N ASN A 13 0.85 19.17 -8.13
CA ASN A 13 1.87 18.73 -7.17
C ASN A 13 1.45 17.48 -6.39
N LEU A 14 0.23 16.97 -6.58
CA LEU A 14 -0.19 15.71 -5.99
C LEU A 14 0.31 14.54 -6.85
N ASN A 15 0.82 13.49 -6.20
CA ASN A 15 1.05 12.18 -6.84
C ASN A 15 -0.26 11.42 -7.11
N HIS A 16 -1.35 12.15 -7.36
CA HIS A 16 -2.68 11.62 -7.65
C HIS A 16 -3.16 12.18 -8.98
N GLY A 17 -3.61 11.30 -9.86
CA GLY A 17 -4.41 11.68 -11.01
C GLY A 17 -5.75 12.23 -10.52
N VAL A 18 -6.13 13.41 -11.02
CA VAL A 18 -7.37 14.08 -10.66
C VAL A 18 -8.06 14.51 -11.94
N TYR A 19 -9.33 14.14 -12.07
CA TYR A 19 -10.18 14.65 -13.14
C TYR A 19 -11.59 14.93 -12.65
N PHE A 20 -12.25 15.90 -13.29
CA PHE A 20 -13.62 16.30 -12.98
C PHE A 20 -14.53 15.98 -14.15
N LEU A 21 -15.72 15.49 -13.82
CA LEU A 21 -16.78 15.09 -14.73
C LEU A 21 -18.04 15.89 -14.42
N ASP A 22 -18.74 16.34 -15.45
CA ASP A 22 -20.11 16.87 -15.26
C ASP A 22 -21.13 15.72 -15.04
N LYS A 23 -22.40 16.08 -14.84
CA LYS A 23 -23.51 15.13 -14.66
C LYS A 23 -23.72 14.17 -15.85
N ASP A 24 -23.28 14.57 -17.04
CA ASP A 24 -23.36 13.78 -18.27
C ASP A 24 -22.08 12.94 -18.48
N LYS A 25 -21.23 12.88 -17.44
CA LYS A 25 -19.96 12.14 -17.39
C LYS A 25 -18.95 12.62 -18.41
N LYS A 26 -19.05 13.89 -18.84
CA LYS A 26 -18.08 14.53 -19.72
C LYS A 26 -16.93 15.08 -18.90
N ILE A 27 -15.71 14.74 -19.30
CA ILE A 27 -14.50 15.19 -18.62
C ILE A 27 -14.31 16.68 -18.91
N ILE A 28 -14.19 17.50 -17.88
CA ILE A 28 -13.96 18.95 -18.03
C ILE A 28 -12.66 19.43 -17.40
N TYR A 29 -12.01 18.58 -16.60
CA TYR A 29 -10.70 18.85 -16.02
C TYR A 29 -9.87 17.58 -16.00
N TRP A 30 -8.56 17.71 -16.24
CA TRP A 30 -7.60 16.62 -16.26
C TRP A 30 -6.23 17.15 -15.82
N ASN A 31 -5.71 16.70 -14.67
CA ASN A 31 -4.42 17.20 -14.17
C ASN A 31 -3.22 16.50 -14.81
N GLN A 32 -2.03 17.08 -14.62
CA GLN A 32 -0.80 16.54 -15.20
C GLN A 32 -0.45 15.13 -14.69
N THR A 33 -0.78 14.82 -13.44
CA THR A 33 -0.52 13.49 -12.88
C THR A 33 -1.41 12.41 -13.52
N ALA A 34 -2.66 12.75 -13.87
CA ALA A 34 -3.53 11.86 -14.62
C ALA A 34 -2.95 11.60 -16.02
N GLU A 35 -2.31 12.59 -16.66
CA GLU A 35 -1.58 12.35 -17.91
C GLU A 35 -0.43 11.37 -17.72
N ARG A 36 0.37 11.53 -16.67
CA ARG A 36 1.52 10.65 -16.40
C ARG A 36 1.10 9.22 -16.13
N ILE A 37 0.05 9.02 -15.33
CA ILE A 37 -0.41 7.68 -14.95
C ILE A 37 -1.12 6.99 -16.13
N THR A 38 -1.92 7.71 -16.92
CA THR A 38 -2.78 7.08 -17.94
C THR A 38 -2.21 7.11 -19.35
N GLY A 39 -1.21 7.97 -19.61
CA GLY A 39 -0.65 8.23 -20.92
C GLY A 39 -1.49 9.17 -21.81
N TYR A 40 -2.71 9.52 -21.41
CA TYR A 40 -3.58 10.42 -22.17
C TYR A 40 -3.36 11.88 -21.78
N LYS A 41 -3.18 12.73 -22.79
CA LYS A 41 -3.07 14.18 -22.59
C LYS A 41 -4.43 14.81 -22.28
N ALA A 42 -4.42 15.92 -21.55
CA ALA A 42 -5.63 16.64 -21.22
C ALA A 42 -6.44 17.01 -22.48
N GLU A 43 -5.78 17.39 -23.58
CA GLU A 43 -6.45 17.74 -24.84
C GLU A 43 -7.15 16.55 -25.52
N GLU A 44 -6.73 15.32 -25.20
CA GLU A 44 -7.35 14.09 -25.72
C GLU A 44 -8.60 13.70 -24.91
N MET A 45 -8.61 14.07 -23.62
CA MET A 45 -9.62 13.63 -22.66
C MET A 45 -10.71 14.67 -22.42
N ILE A 46 -10.36 15.95 -22.38
CA ILE A 46 -11.32 17.03 -22.11
C ILE A 46 -12.39 17.05 -23.21
N GLY A 47 -13.64 17.04 -22.78
CA GLY A 47 -14.81 17.00 -23.64
C GLY A 47 -15.25 15.61 -24.09
N LYS A 48 -14.51 14.55 -23.75
CA LYS A 48 -14.93 13.16 -23.97
C LYS A 48 -15.76 12.64 -22.82
N SER A 49 -16.59 11.63 -23.08
CA SER A 49 -17.25 10.89 -22.00
C SER A 49 -16.25 9.92 -21.37
N CYS A 50 -16.27 9.75 -20.05
CA CYS A 50 -15.46 8.73 -19.39
C CYS A 50 -15.79 7.30 -19.87
N SER A 51 -16.95 7.11 -20.50
CA SER A 51 -17.42 5.83 -21.05
C SER A 51 -16.98 5.57 -22.50
N ASP A 52 -16.23 6.47 -23.13
CA ASP A 52 -15.77 6.35 -24.53
C ASP A 52 -14.66 5.30 -24.73
N GLY A 53 -14.35 4.47 -23.73
CA GLY A 53 -13.40 3.35 -23.85
C GLY A 53 -11.92 3.70 -23.67
N PHE A 54 -11.63 4.91 -23.18
CA PHE A 54 -10.26 5.35 -22.86
C PHE A 54 -9.73 4.69 -21.59
N LEU A 55 -10.28 5.05 -20.42
CA LEU A 55 -9.81 4.60 -19.12
C LEU A 55 -10.36 3.22 -18.72
N MET A 56 -11.56 2.84 -19.17
CA MET A 56 -12.16 1.52 -18.91
C MET A 56 -11.90 0.98 -17.48
N HIS A 57 -12.66 1.45 -16.49
CA HIS A 57 -12.58 0.92 -15.13
C HIS A 57 -12.92 -0.57 -15.13
N ILE A 58 -12.01 -1.41 -14.65
CA ILE A 58 -12.09 -2.86 -14.72
C ILE A 58 -11.87 -3.45 -13.32
N LYS A 59 -12.71 -4.38 -12.89
CA LYS A 59 -12.48 -5.16 -11.66
C LYS A 59 -11.44 -6.27 -11.88
N GLU A 60 -10.94 -6.85 -10.79
CA GLU A 60 -9.94 -7.92 -10.83
C GLU A 60 -10.37 -9.10 -11.71
N GLU A 61 -11.67 -9.44 -11.71
CA GLU A 61 -12.23 -10.50 -12.55
C GLU A 61 -12.33 -10.13 -14.05
N GLY A 62 -11.80 -8.97 -14.44
CA GLY A 62 -11.77 -8.49 -15.83
C GLY A 62 -13.06 -7.81 -16.30
N LYS A 63 -14.03 -7.62 -15.41
CA LYS A 63 -15.32 -6.99 -15.74
C LYS A 63 -15.16 -5.47 -15.90
N ASN A 64 -15.54 -4.95 -17.07
CA ASN A 64 -15.61 -3.50 -17.33
C ASN A 64 -16.84 -2.89 -16.63
N LEU A 65 -16.60 -1.90 -15.79
CA LEU A 65 -17.59 -1.18 -14.99
C LEU A 65 -18.23 -0.01 -15.74
N CYS A 66 -17.52 0.61 -16.70
CA CYS A 66 -18.00 1.79 -17.43
C CYS A 66 -19.21 1.49 -18.34
N ASN A 67 -19.36 0.25 -18.79
CA ASN A 67 -20.46 -0.16 -19.68
C ASN A 67 -21.78 -0.38 -18.94
N ASN A 68 -21.80 -0.32 -17.61
CA ASN A 68 -22.99 -0.54 -16.80
C ASN A 68 -23.10 0.54 -15.72
N CYS A 69 -24.13 1.38 -15.82
CA CYS A 69 -24.37 2.48 -14.88
C CYS A 69 -24.51 2.01 -13.43
N ASN A 70 -24.94 0.77 -13.16
CA ASN A 70 -25.08 0.26 -11.79
C ASN A 70 -23.75 -0.18 -11.16
N LEU A 71 -22.65 -0.18 -11.92
CA LEU A 71 -21.33 -0.63 -11.49
C LEU A 71 -20.25 0.43 -11.66
N CYS A 72 -20.48 1.41 -12.54
CA CYS A 72 -19.58 2.52 -12.77
C CYS A 72 -19.46 3.38 -11.49
N PRO A 73 -18.25 3.53 -10.91
CA PRO A 73 -18.05 4.33 -9.71
C PRO A 73 -18.64 5.75 -9.81
N VAL A 74 -18.37 6.43 -10.93
CA VAL A 74 -18.91 7.76 -11.22
C VAL A 74 -20.44 7.78 -11.23
N ALA A 75 -21.07 6.82 -11.91
CA ALA A 75 -22.53 6.78 -12.00
C ALA A 75 -23.16 6.53 -10.63
N ILE A 76 -22.59 5.62 -9.83
CA ILE A 76 -23.03 5.34 -8.46
C ILE A 76 -22.94 6.61 -7.60
N VAL A 77 -21.82 7.34 -7.67
CA VAL A 77 -21.63 8.57 -6.88
C VAL A 77 -22.58 9.68 -7.32
N ILE A 78 -22.80 9.86 -8.62
CA ILE A 78 -23.74 10.87 -9.13
C ILE A 78 -25.19 10.57 -8.70
N ASP A 79 -25.60 9.30 -8.70
CA ASP A 79 -26.96 8.87 -8.34
C ASP A 79 -27.20 8.87 -6.82
N SER A 80 -26.29 8.27 -6.06
CA SER A 80 -26.44 8.13 -4.60
C SER A 80 -25.99 9.35 -3.82
N GLY A 81 -25.01 10.11 -4.33
CA GLY A 81 -24.32 11.14 -3.59
C GLY A 81 -23.37 10.63 -2.52
N GLU A 82 -23.11 9.32 -2.46
CA GLU A 82 -22.14 8.70 -1.55
C GLU A 82 -20.75 8.61 -2.20
N VAL A 83 -19.71 8.64 -1.36
CA VAL A 83 -18.32 8.55 -1.83
C VAL A 83 -17.98 7.11 -2.21
N TYR A 84 -17.38 6.92 -3.38
CA TYR A 84 -16.76 5.65 -3.76
C TYR A 84 -15.31 5.62 -3.29
N ASP A 85 -14.87 4.48 -2.76
CA ASP A 85 -13.50 4.24 -2.34
C ASP A 85 -13.13 2.77 -2.61
N GLY A 86 -12.12 2.53 -3.44
CA GLY A 86 -11.65 1.16 -3.67
C GLY A 86 -10.66 0.99 -4.82
N GLU A 87 -10.19 -0.24 -4.95
CA GLU A 87 -9.22 -0.64 -5.97
C GLU A 87 -9.92 -1.14 -7.23
N LEU A 88 -9.35 -0.73 -8.37
CA LEU A 88 -9.75 -1.13 -9.70
C LEU A 88 -8.58 -0.97 -10.69
N TYR A 89 -8.73 -1.55 -11.86
CA TYR A 89 -7.82 -1.37 -12.97
C TYR A 89 -8.33 -0.27 -13.89
N ILE A 90 -7.43 0.56 -14.41
CA ILE A 90 -7.67 1.43 -15.55
C ILE A 90 -6.80 1.00 -16.72
N LYS A 91 -7.27 1.26 -17.94
CA LYS A 91 -6.55 1.04 -19.19
C LYS A 91 -5.66 2.24 -19.50
N HIS A 92 -4.36 1.97 -19.64
CA HIS A 92 -3.39 2.91 -20.17
C HIS A 92 -3.58 3.15 -21.67
N LYS A 93 -3.09 4.28 -22.19
CA LYS A 93 -3.10 4.61 -23.62
C LYS A 93 -2.47 3.53 -24.50
N ASP A 94 -1.42 2.88 -24.01
CA ASP A 94 -0.74 1.78 -24.70
C ASP A 94 -1.47 0.42 -24.58
N GLY A 95 -2.62 0.39 -23.90
CA GLY A 95 -3.53 -0.76 -23.87
C GLY A 95 -3.36 -1.71 -22.69
N TYR A 96 -2.30 -1.57 -21.88
CA TYR A 96 -2.12 -2.36 -20.65
C TYR A 96 -3.00 -1.84 -19.50
N ARG A 97 -3.14 -2.64 -18.44
CA ARG A 97 -3.92 -2.30 -17.24
C ARG A 97 -3.01 -1.80 -16.12
N ILE A 98 -3.47 -0.79 -15.39
CA ILE A 98 -2.81 -0.23 -14.22
C ILE A 98 -3.75 -0.40 -13.03
N LEU A 99 -3.28 -1.06 -11.98
CA LEU A 99 -4.00 -1.13 -10.72
C LEU A 99 -3.89 0.22 -10.03
N VAL A 100 -5.04 0.85 -9.75
CA VAL A 100 -5.09 2.13 -9.05
C VAL A 100 -6.07 2.04 -7.90
N HIS A 101 -5.78 2.80 -6.86
CA HIS A 101 -6.76 3.08 -5.82
C HIS A 101 -7.54 4.32 -6.22
N THR A 102 -8.86 4.21 -6.34
CA THR A 102 -9.74 5.24 -6.87
C THR A 102 -10.73 5.69 -5.81
N LYS A 103 -10.83 7.02 -5.63
CA LYS A 103 -11.91 7.67 -4.89
C LYS A 103 -12.72 8.55 -5.81
N VAL A 104 -14.04 8.51 -5.66
CA VAL A 104 -14.95 9.39 -6.41
C VAL A 104 -15.80 10.16 -5.42
N PHE A 105 -15.83 11.49 -5.59
CA PHE A 105 -16.56 12.41 -4.74
C PHE A 105 -17.64 13.14 -5.53
N PRO A 106 -18.86 13.29 -5.00
CA PRO A 106 -19.88 14.11 -5.65
C PRO A 106 -19.51 15.58 -5.52
N VAL A 107 -19.71 16.35 -6.59
CA VAL A 107 -19.59 17.81 -6.58
C VAL A 107 -20.98 18.41 -6.56
N ARG A 108 -21.23 19.31 -5.61
CA ARG A 108 -22.55 19.94 -5.41
C ARG A 108 -22.50 21.44 -5.66
N ASN A 109 -23.55 22.00 -6.25
CA ASN A 109 -23.77 23.45 -6.29
C ASN A 109 -24.48 23.90 -5.01
N ASP A 110 -23.93 24.91 -4.31
CA ASP A 110 -24.45 25.48 -3.06
C ASP A 110 -24.92 24.42 -2.02
N GLY A 111 -24.26 23.26 -2.02
CA GLY A 111 -24.55 22.13 -1.12
C GLY A 111 -25.84 21.34 -1.42
N LYS A 112 -26.61 21.67 -2.45
CA LYS A 112 -27.92 21.05 -2.71
C LYS A 112 -27.87 20.01 -3.83
N GLU A 113 -27.59 20.43 -5.06
CA GLU A 113 -27.69 19.58 -6.25
C GLU A 113 -26.32 19.06 -6.69
N ILE A 114 -26.22 17.77 -7.03
CA ILE A 114 -25.01 17.17 -7.60
C ILE A 114 -24.87 17.65 -9.05
N ILE A 115 -23.77 18.35 -9.34
CA ILE A 115 -23.45 18.89 -10.67
C ILE A 115 -22.40 18.05 -11.42
N GLY A 116 -21.84 17.04 -10.76
CA GLY A 116 -20.79 16.20 -11.33
C GLY A 116 -20.06 15.38 -10.27
N ALA A 117 -18.89 14.86 -10.64
CA ALA A 117 -18.04 14.08 -9.75
C ALA A 117 -16.55 14.35 -9.99
N ILE A 118 -15.78 14.39 -8.91
CA ILE A 118 -14.30 14.39 -8.97
C ILE A 118 -13.84 12.98 -8.74
N GLU A 119 -13.02 12.46 -9.66
CA GLU A 119 -12.32 11.20 -9.48
C GLU A 119 -10.83 11.46 -9.21
N ILE A 120 -10.34 10.83 -8.16
CA ILE A 120 -8.95 10.86 -7.72
C ILE A 120 -8.44 9.43 -7.77
N PHE A 121 -7.31 9.21 -8.44
CA PHE A 121 -6.69 7.90 -8.50
C PHE A 121 -5.17 7.99 -8.38
N TYR A 122 -4.55 6.96 -7.83
CA TYR A 122 -3.10 6.89 -7.72
C TYR A 122 -2.64 5.44 -7.82
N ASP A 123 -1.44 5.29 -8.37
CA ASP A 123 -0.73 4.02 -8.42
C ASP A 123 0.21 3.96 -7.20
N ASP A 124 -0.03 3.01 -6.28
CA ASP A 124 0.82 2.78 -5.11
C ASP A 124 1.67 1.50 -5.27
N SER A 125 1.70 0.91 -6.47
CA SER A 125 2.39 -0.36 -6.74
C SER A 125 3.89 -0.28 -6.42
N GLU A 126 4.60 0.71 -6.97
CA GLU A 126 6.04 0.89 -6.74
C GLU A 126 6.37 1.12 -5.26
N ARG A 127 5.55 1.92 -4.57
CA ARG A 127 5.78 2.21 -3.14
C ARG A 127 5.56 0.96 -2.30
N ASN A 128 4.56 0.15 -2.62
CA ASN A 128 4.30 -1.09 -1.91
C ASN A 128 5.36 -2.15 -2.22
N GLU A 129 5.82 -2.27 -3.46
CA GLU A 129 6.96 -3.14 -3.80
C GLU A 129 8.22 -2.73 -3.03
N LEU A 130 8.52 -1.42 -3.00
CA LEU A 130 9.67 -0.92 -2.26
C LEU A 130 9.57 -1.20 -0.76
N LYS A 131 8.39 -0.98 -0.15
CA LYS A 131 8.15 -1.34 1.26
C LYS A 131 8.38 -2.82 1.52
N LEU A 132 7.84 -3.69 0.66
CA LEU A 132 8.02 -5.15 0.78
C LEU A 132 9.49 -5.52 0.66
N ARG A 133 10.21 -4.93 -0.31
CA ARG A 133 11.65 -5.14 -0.50
C ARG A 133 12.45 -4.72 0.73
N ILE A 134 12.14 -3.55 1.30
CA ILE A 134 12.78 -3.06 2.54
C ILE A 134 12.52 -4.03 3.69
N GLN A 135 11.27 -4.48 3.87
CA GLN A 135 10.93 -5.45 4.92
C GLN A 135 11.66 -6.78 4.74
N GLU A 136 11.83 -7.27 3.50
CA GLU A 136 12.61 -8.47 3.22
C GLU A 136 14.09 -8.28 3.56
N LEU A 137 14.67 -7.14 3.17
CA LEU A 137 16.06 -6.81 3.50
C LEU A 137 16.28 -6.68 5.01
N GLU A 138 15.34 -6.06 5.73
CA GLU A 138 15.37 -5.98 7.19
C GLU A 138 15.32 -7.38 7.82
N LYS A 139 14.41 -8.24 7.37
CA LYS A 139 14.33 -9.63 7.83
C LYS A 139 15.65 -10.37 7.59
N MET A 140 16.27 -10.22 6.42
CA MET A 140 17.55 -10.84 6.10
C MET A 140 18.71 -10.30 6.94
N ALA A 141 18.69 -9.01 7.27
CA ALA A 141 19.74 -8.37 8.03
C ALA A 141 19.65 -8.60 9.55
N LEU A 142 18.43 -8.83 10.07
CA LEU A 142 18.15 -8.80 11.51
C LEU A 142 17.69 -10.14 12.09
N LEU A 143 17.33 -11.12 11.27
CA LEU A 143 16.92 -12.45 11.73
C LEU A 143 17.98 -13.51 11.42
N ASP A 144 18.06 -14.52 12.28
CA ASP A 144 18.85 -15.72 12.01
C ASP A 144 18.24 -16.51 10.85
N SER A 145 19.09 -16.95 9.93
CA SER A 145 18.65 -17.56 8.67
C SER A 145 17.94 -18.90 8.88
N LEU A 146 18.32 -19.66 9.91
CA LEU A 146 17.80 -21.00 10.20
C LEU A 146 16.53 -20.96 11.06
N THR A 147 16.58 -20.22 12.16
CA THR A 147 15.55 -20.23 13.20
C THR A 147 14.55 -19.10 13.06
N LYS A 148 14.86 -18.07 12.29
CA LYS A 148 14.06 -16.85 12.08
C LYS A 148 13.79 -16.02 13.34
N ILE A 149 14.46 -16.31 14.46
CA ILE A 149 14.51 -15.41 15.62
C ILE A 149 15.50 -14.29 15.34
N ALA A 150 15.56 -13.28 16.21
CA ALA A 150 16.48 -12.19 16.02
C ALA A 150 17.95 -12.68 16.11
N ASN A 151 18.78 -12.07 15.27
CA ASN A 151 20.20 -12.39 15.23
C ASN A 151 20.97 -11.49 16.21
N ARG A 152 22.26 -11.78 16.36
CA ARG A 152 23.16 -11.00 17.23
C ARG A 152 23.07 -9.49 17.00
N ARG A 153 23.00 -9.04 15.75
CA ARG A 153 22.92 -7.61 15.44
C ARG A 153 21.63 -6.99 15.98
N PHE A 154 20.49 -7.67 15.81
CA PHE A 154 19.23 -7.20 16.35
C PHE A 154 19.24 -7.19 17.89
N ILE A 155 19.81 -8.21 18.53
CA ILE A 155 20.03 -8.26 19.99
C ILE A 155 20.81 -7.03 20.45
N GLU A 156 21.96 -6.75 19.83
CA GLU A 156 22.81 -5.62 20.20
C GLU A 156 22.11 -4.26 20.05
N MET A 157 21.31 -4.09 18.98
CA MET A 157 20.50 -2.89 18.77
C MET A 157 19.44 -2.72 19.86
N GLN A 158 18.73 -3.79 20.20
CA GLN A 158 17.66 -3.75 21.20
C GLN A 158 18.22 -3.58 22.62
N LEU A 159 19.32 -4.26 22.97
CA LEU A 159 20.03 -4.05 24.22
C LEU A 159 20.48 -2.59 24.39
N SER A 160 21.03 -1.98 23.33
CA SER A 160 21.43 -0.57 23.35
C SER A 160 20.23 0.35 23.63
N SER A 161 19.07 0.05 23.01
CA SER A 161 17.82 0.78 23.28
C SER A 161 17.36 0.63 24.74
N ARG A 162 17.34 -0.59 25.27
CA ARG A 162 16.93 -0.88 26.65
C ARG A 162 17.85 -0.24 27.69
N ILE A 163 19.16 -0.21 27.45
CA ILE A 163 20.12 0.49 28.31
C ILE A 163 19.83 1.99 28.34
N ASN A 164 19.47 2.60 27.19
CA ASN A 164 19.14 4.02 27.14
C ASN A 164 17.82 4.32 27.86
N GLU A 165 16.80 3.47 27.72
CA GLU A 165 15.54 3.57 28.46
C GLU A 165 15.76 3.47 29.97
N PHE A 166 16.59 2.52 30.42
CA PHE A 166 16.97 2.40 31.82
C PHE A 166 17.63 3.68 32.35
N LYS A 167 18.60 4.23 31.61
CA LYS A 167 19.29 5.48 31.99
C LYS A 167 18.34 6.68 32.07
N ARG A 168 17.36 6.76 31.17
CA ARG A 168 16.47 7.93 31.04
C ARG A 168 15.26 7.86 31.96
N PHE A 169 14.68 6.67 32.14
CA PHE A 169 13.38 6.48 32.80
C PHE A 169 13.46 5.55 34.01
N GLY A 170 14.60 4.90 34.27
CA GLY A 170 14.74 3.92 35.34
C GLY A 170 14.05 2.58 35.06
N TRP A 171 13.62 2.32 33.82
CA TRP A 171 12.95 1.08 33.45
C TRP A 171 13.92 -0.10 33.48
N GLN A 172 13.71 -1.00 34.44
CA GLN A 172 14.53 -2.19 34.62
C GLN A 172 14.21 -3.25 33.57
N PHE A 173 15.23 -3.99 33.16
CA PHE A 173 15.10 -5.15 32.28
C PHE A 173 16.15 -6.21 32.66
N GLY A 174 15.88 -7.46 32.30
CA GLY A 174 16.80 -8.59 32.50
C GLY A 174 17.34 -9.11 31.18
N ILE A 175 18.52 -9.74 31.24
CA ILE A 175 19.12 -10.46 30.11
C ILE A 175 19.32 -11.91 30.54
N MET A 176 18.95 -12.85 29.66
CA MET A 176 19.14 -14.28 29.88
C MET A 176 19.95 -14.86 28.72
N PHE A 177 20.99 -15.62 29.05
CA PHE A 177 21.72 -16.44 28.09
C PHE A 177 21.28 -17.89 28.30
N ILE A 178 20.84 -18.53 27.22
CA ILE A 178 20.36 -19.91 27.21
C ILE A 178 21.22 -20.68 26.22
N ASP A 179 21.76 -21.81 26.64
CA ASP A 179 22.48 -22.76 25.79
C ASP A 179 21.72 -24.10 25.75
N ILE A 180 21.84 -24.83 24.65
CA ILE A 180 21.25 -26.16 24.53
C ILE A 180 22.30 -27.19 24.98
N ASP A 181 22.07 -27.76 26.16
CA ASP A 181 22.95 -28.77 26.73
C ASP A 181 23.17 -29.93 25.76
N HIS A 182 24.43 -30.36 25.64
CA HIS A 182 24.83 -31.51 24.82
C HIS A 182 24.44 -31.43 23.34
N PHE A 183 24.16 -30.24 22.78
CA PHE A 183 23.75 -30.09 21.38
C PHE A 183 24.74 -30.71 20.37
N LYS A 184 26.05 -30.65 20.67
CA LYS A 184 27.08 -31.30 19.86
C LYS A 184 26.87 -32.81 19.71
N LEU A 185 26.47 -33.51 20.79
CA LEU A 185 26.21 -34.96 20.73
C LEU A 185 25.03 -35.29 19.81
N VAL A 186 24.05 -34.39 19.71
CA VAL A 186 22.92 -34.54 18.78
C VAL A 186 23.41 -34.45 17.33
N ASN A 187 24.23 -33.45 17.02
CA ASN A 187 24.83 -33.31 15.69
C ASN A 187 25.71 -34.51 15.34
N ASP A 188 26.58 -34.93 16.24
CA ASP A 188 27.54 -36.00 16.00
C ASP A 188 26.85 -37.37 15.82
N ARG A 189 25.73 -37.61 16.50
CA ARG A 189 25.01 -38.90 16.45
C ARG A 189 23.94 -38.97 15.37
N TYR A 190 23.24 -37.87 15.09
CA TYR A 190 22.06 -37.86 14.23
C TYR A 190 22.21 -36.96 12.99
N GLY A 191 23.35 -36.28 12.85
CA GLY A 191 23.65 -35.38 11.75
C GLY A 191 23.12 -33.96 11.95
N HIS A 192 23.70 -33.02 11.20
CA HIS A 192 23.38 -31.58 11.31
C HIS A 192 21.93 -31.25 10.97
N GLU A 193 21.28 -31.97 10.05
CA GLU A 193 19.86 -31.72 9.75
C GLU A 193 18.94 -31.94 10.95
N ILE A 194 19.27 -32.92 11.81
CA ILE A 194 18.51 -33.16 13.05
C ILE A 194 18.82 -32.09 14.09
N GLY A 195 20.07 -31.65 14.19
CA GLY A 195 20.45 -30.49 15.01
C GLY A 195 19.68 -29.22 14.63
N ASP A 196 19.57 -28.93 13.33
CA ASP A 196 18.82 -27.80 12.81
C ASP A 196 17.34 -27.85 13.20
N ARG A 197 16.73 -29.04 13.20
CA ARG A 197 15.35 -29.23 13.66
C ARG A 197 15.22 -28.98 15.16
N VAL A 198 16.19 -29.41 15.96
CA VAL A 198 16.22 -29.13 17.40
C VAL A 198 16.31 -27.62 17.65
N LEU A 199 17.20 -26.91 16.96
CA LEU A 199 17.32 -25.45 17.05
C LEU A 199 15.99 -24.77 16.73
N LYS A 200 15.36 -25.10 15.59
CA LYS A 200 14.04 -24.57 15.22
C LYS A 200 12.97 -24.86 16.27
N MET A 201 12.96 -26.05 16.86
CA MET A 201 12.00 -26.43 17.89
C MET A 201 12.17 -25.60 19.16
N VAL A 202 13.41 -25.44 19.64
CA VAL A 202 13.72 -24.64 20.84
C VAL A 202 13.37 -23.17 20.59
N SER A 203 13.80 -22.60 19.47
CA SER A 203 13.46 -21.22 19.08
C SER A 203 11.94 -20.98 19.03
N ASN A 204 11.18 -21.88 18.41
CA ASN A 204 9.71 -21.77 18.36
C ASN A 204 9.04 -21.91 19.74
N THR A 205 9.62 -22.70 20.63
CA THR A 205 9.14 -22.86 22.01
C THR A 205 9.33 -21.57 22.78
N LEU A 206 10.52 -20.97 22.67
CA LEU A 206 10.81 -19.68 23.28
C LEU A 206 9.80 -18.64 22.79
N LEU A 207 9.61 -18.48 21.47
CA LEU A 207 8.74 -17.43 20.89
C LEU A 207 7.29 -17.42 21.41
N LYS A 208 6.80 -18.55 21.93
CA LYS A 208 5.44 -18.68 22.48
C LYS A 208 5.32 -18.22 23.93
N THR A 209 6.43 -17.91 24.60
CA THR A 209 6.45 -17.52 26.01
C THR A 209 6.14 -16.02 26.12
N GLN A 210 4.97 -15.68 26.67
CA GLN A 210 4.57 -14.28 26.88
C GLN A 210 5.49 -13.58 27.90
N GLY A 211 5.78 -12.30 27.64
CA GLY A 211 6.63 -11.47 28.52
C GLY A 211 8.14 -11.61 28.24
N LEU A 212 8.55 -12.58 27.41
CA LEU A 212 9.92 -12.70 26.93
C LEU A 212 10.05 -12.01 25.57
N LEU A 213 10.81 -10.92 25.52
CA LEU A 213 11.28 -10.38 24.26
C LEU A 213 12.47 -11.25 23.82
N ILE A 214 12.21 -12.21 22.94
CA ILE A 214 13.26 -13.09 22.42
C ILE A 214 13.95 -12.35 21.27
N LEU A 215 15.04 -11.73 21.68
CA LEU A 215 16.03 -11.09 20.83
C LEU A 215 17.03 -12.15 20.40
#